data_AF-A0A7M4DE73-F1
#
_entry.id   AF-A0A7M4DE73-F1
#
_cell.length_a   1.000
_cell.length_b   1.000
_cell.length_c   1.000
_cell.angle_alpha   90.00
_cell.angle_beta   90.00
_cell.angle_gamma   90.00
#
_symmetry.space_group_name_H-M   'P 1'
#
loop_
_entity.id
_entity.type
_entity.pdbx_description
1 polymer ?
#
loop_
_entity_poly.entity_id
_entity_poly.type
_entity_poly.pdbx_seq_one_letter_code
_entity_poly.pdbx_strand_id
1 'polypeptide(L)'
;MRGTLSERAHAAVEEVQENPVRFADRVFFTFATVAAAWLAFLLVNQFVTAGWRHVWAFLPFWLIVAYLLLPRIHSLLTKVYVPDYFIGRSRTREGLLGDPVNVGFRGRQDRIHEAMLRAGWHRADEINLTSSRRMVVSTIMRRSYSDAPVSPLYLFGRRQRFTYQQEVEGNPAKRHHVRFWPCPKGWRLPGGHRANWLAAGTYDTAVGLNLFTLQVTHRIDADIDAERDHIVATLTAPEAGNAGIRVKHLKNFSTGYHARNGGGDAIRTDGDLPIVDVRALPPATPEILAAVEADHREAEQSRAVPLTVALGLFLMLLRVVAGAFSLNWVLHLARESIDELWILAPMLDLGFSLEQGYVLVRGVIMGYLLAYLLLSYLVYRGRNWARMVTMAISTVSIIVYAVLWLTAAPESALSSNLIGSSLEILVLLAFSGETARRFTSGKNPENHPIDGV
;
A
#
# COMPACT_ATOMS: atom_id res chain seq x y z
N MET A 1 -6.10 -17.98 24.17
CA MET A 1 -6.77 -17.30 25.30
C MET A 1 -6.78 -15.80 25.02
N ARG A 2 -7.94 -15.13 25.07
CA ARG A 2 -8.03 -13.67 24.89
C ARG A 2 -7.65 -13.02 26.21
N GLY A 3 -6.55 -12.27 26.23
CA GLY A 3 -6.10 -11.54 27.41
C GLY A 3 -7.16 -10.55 27.91
N THR A 4 -7.14 -10.28 29.22
CA THR A 4 -8.08 -9.40 29.93
C THR A 4 -7.99 -7.96 29.41
N LEU A 5 -9.02 -7.13 29.66
CA LEU A 5 -8.99 -5.71 29.25
C LEU A 5 -7.79 -4.95 29.85
N SER A 6 -7.38 -5.31 31.08
CA SER A 6 -6.20 -4.75 31.74
C SER A 6 -4.91 -5.13 31.01
N GLU A 7 -4.74 -6.39 30.62
CA GLU A 7 -3.58 -6.84 29.84
C GLU A 7 -3.49 -6.13 28.48
N ARG A 8 -4.63 -5.89 27.82
CA ARG A 8 -4.67 -5.13 26.56
C ARG A 8 -4.32 -3.65 26.75
N ALA A 9 -4.76 -3.06 27.85
CA ALA A 9 -4.42 -1.68 28.19
C ALA A 9 -2.93 -1.55 28.51
N HIS A 10 -2.35 -2.47 29.28
CA HIS A 10 -0.92 -2.51 29.56
C HIS A 10 -0.09 -2.69 28.28
N ALA A 11 -0.46 -3.64 27.41
CA ALA A 11 0.20 -3.82 26.12
C ALA A 11 0.10 -2.58 25.21
N ALA A 12 -1.03 -1.86 25.24
CA ALA A 12 -1.18 -0.61 24.50
C ALA A 12 -0.27 0.50 25.05
N VAL A 13 -0.13 0.61 26.37
CA VAL A 13 0.77 1.58 27.02
C VAL A 13 2.23 1.27 26.70
N GLU A 14 2.63 0.00 26.77
CA GLU A 14 3.98 -0.46 26.42
C GLU A 14 4.31 -0.14 24.96
N GLU A 15 3.37 -0.37 24.04
CA GLU A 15 3.57 -0.06 22.63
C GLU A 15 3.60 1.45 22.32
N VAL A 16 2.89 2.27 23.09
CA VAL A 16 3.01 3.74 23.04
C VAL A 16 4.41 4.17 23.46
N GLN A 17 4.95 3.56 24.50
CA GLN A 17 6.29 3.86 25.01
C GLN A 17 7.38 3.41 24.02
N GLU A 18 7.23 2.24 23.40
CA GLU A 18 8.21 1.71 22.44
C GLU A 18 8.13 2.38 21.05
N ASN A 19 6.92 2.72 20.57
CA ASN A 19 6.73 3.25 19.22
C ASN A 19 5.51 4.18 19.08
N PRO A 20 5.60 5.43 19.59
CA PRO A 20 4.47 6.36 19.63
C PRO A 20 3.92 6.69 18.24
N VAL A 21 4.78 6.73 17.21
CA VAL A 21 4.35 6.99 15.83
C VAL A 21 3.47 5.85 15.30
N ARG A 22 3.86 4.58 15.52
CA ARG A 22 3.04 3.43 15.09
C ARG A 22 1.72 3.35 15.82
N PHE A 23 1.69 3.71 17.10
CA PHE A 23 0.44 3.81 17.84
C PHE A 23 -0.47 4.88 17.21
N ALA A 24 0.03 6.09 17.01
CA ALA A 24 -0.74 7.17 16.39
C ALA A 24 -1.26 6.79 14.99
N ASP A 25 -0.45 6.11 14.16
CA ASP A 25 -0.91 5.61 12.85
C ASP A 25 -2.09 4.64 12.97
N ARG A 26 -2.11 3.78 13.99
CA ARG A 26 -3.23 2.84 14.22
C ARG A 26 -4.49 3.55 14.67
N VAL A 27 -4.35 4.59 15.50
CA VAL A 27 -5.48 5.45 15.90
C VAL A 27 -6.06 6.14 14.65
N PHE A 28 -5.22 6.79 13.84
CA PHE A 28 -5.69 7.41 12.59
C PHE A 28 -6.27 6.39 11.61
N PHE A 29 -5.66 5.21 11.47
CA PHE A 29 -6.20 4.16 10.61
C PHE A 29 -7.60 3.71 11.05
N THR A 30 -7.80 3.52 12.35
CA THR A 30 -9.08 3.12 12.93
C THR A 30 -10.12 4.23 12.73
N PHE A 31 -9.78 5.47 13.09
CA PHE A 31 -10.65 6.62 12.90
C PHE A 31 -11.03 6.81 11.42
N ALA A 32 -10.07 6.73 10.50
CA ALA A 32 -10.34 6.86 9.07
C ALA A 32 -11.28 5.77 8.55
N THR A 33 -11.21 4.56 9.11
CA THR A 33 -12.12 3.46 8.76
C THR A 33 -13.55 3.76 9.23
N VAL A 34 -13.70 4.28 10.46
CA VAL A 34 -15.01 4.72 10.99
C VAL A 34 -15.55 5.91 10.19
N ALA A 35 -14.71 6.90 9.88
CA ALA A 35 -15.09 8.06 9.09
C ALA A 35 -15.52 7.68 7.65
N ALA A 36 -14.84 6.71 7.03
CA ALA A 36 -15.23 6.17 5.73
C ALA A 36 -16.59 5.44 5.78
N ALA A 37 -16.84 4.66 6.84
CA ALA A 37 -18.15 4.04 7.06
C ALA A 37 -19.24 5.10 7.25
N TRP A 38 -18.94 6.16 8.00
CA TRP A 38 -19.86 7.27 8.19
C TRP A 38 -20.13 8.04 6.88
N LEU A 39 -19.11 8.31 6.07
CA LEU A 39 -19.28 8.91 4.74
C LEU A 39 -20.15 8.04 3.82
N ALA A 40 -19.91 6.72 3.82
CA ALA A 40 -20.74 5.79 3.08
C ALA A 40 -22.20 5.83 3.55
N PHE A 41 -22.44 5.90 4.87
CA PHE A 41 -23.77 6.11 5.43
C PHE A 41 -24.40 7.43 4.98
N LEU A 42 -23.66 8.55 5.00
CA LEU A 42 -24.17 9.85 4.55
C LEU A 42 -24.61 9.82 3.08
N LEU A 43 -23.82 9.19 2.20
CA LEU A 43 -24.16 9.07 0.77
C LEU A 43 -25.40 8.20 0.52
N VAL A 44 -25.55 7.10 1.26
CA VAL A 44 -26.76 6.26 1.18
C VAL A 44 -27.96 6.98 1.76
N ASN A 45 -27.80 7.65 2.89
CA ASN A 45 -28.87 8.44 3.49
C ASN A 45 -29.35 9.50 2.52
N GLN A 46 -28.44 10.25 1.87
CA GLN A 46 -28.79 11.23 0.84
C GLN A 46 -29.51 10.59 -0.36
N PHE A 47 -29.05 9.42 -0.83
CA PHE A 47 -29.71 8.69 -1.90
C PHE A 47 -31.14 8.28 -1.54
N VAL A 48 -31.36 7.81 -0.31
CA VAL A 48 -32.67 7.34 0.17
C VAL A 48 -33.62 8.52 0.42
N THR A 49 -33.15 9.61 1.04
CA THR A 49 -34.01 10.74 1.43
C THR A 49 -34.32 11.69 0.28
N ALA A 50 -33.39 11.89 -0.65
CA ALA A 50 -33.52 12.87 -1.72
C ALA A 50 -33.94 12.27 -3.09
N GLY A 51 -34.32 10.98 -3.09
CA GLY A 51 -34.93 10.27 -4.22
C GLY A 51 -34.04 10.10 -5.46
N TRP A 52 -34.66 9.73 -6.60
CA TRP A 52 -33.95 9.42 -7.86
C TRP A 52 -33.02 10.52 -8.40
N ARG A 53 -33.18 11.77 -7.97
CA ARG A 53 -32.28 12.88 -8.36
C ARG A 53 -30.85 12.68 -7.85
N HIS A 54 -30.65 11.81 -6.86
CA HIS A 54 -29.37 11.52 -6.25
C HIS A 54 -28.82 10.13 -6.60
N VAL A 55 -29.32 9.49 -7.68
CA VAL A 55 -28.77 8.21 -8.17
C VAL A 55 -27.27 8.29 -8.43
N TRP A 56 -26.75 9.48 -8.78
CA TRP A 56 -25.31 9.70 -8.94
C TRP A 56 -24.51 9.38 -7.66
N ALA A 57 -25.10 9.50 -6.46
CA ALA A 57 -24.46 9.23 -5.17
C ALA A 57 -24.21 7.73 -4.92
N PHE A 58 -24.90 6.85 -5.67
CA PHE A 58 -24.66 5.41 -5.61
C PHE A 58 -23.25 5.04 -6.07
N LEU A 59 -22.74 5.68 -7.13
CA LEU A 59 -21.41 5.40 -7.67
C LEU A 59 -20.28 5.70 -6.66
N PRO A 60 -20.17 6.91 -6.07
CA PRO A 60 -19.15 7.19 -5.06
C PRO A 60 -19.35 6.35 -3.79
N PHE A 61 -20.60 6.08 -3.39
CA PHE A 61 -20.87 5.14 -2.29
C PHE A 61 -20.27 3.76 -2.59
N TRP A 62 -20.59 3.18 -3.74
CA TRP A 62 -20.08 1.88 -4.17
C TRP A 62 -18.55 1.88 -4.21
N LEU A 63 -17.94 2.92 -4.78
CA LEU A 63 -16.48 3.06 -4.84
C LEU A 63 -15.86 3.08 -3.43
N ILE A 64 -16.42 3.86 -2.50
CA ILE A 64 -15.93 3.95 -1.12
C ILE A 64 -16.07 2.60 -0.41
N VAL A 65 -17.23 1.95 -0.52
CA VAL A 65 -17.46 0.68 0.17
C VAL A 65 -16.58 -0.43 -0.40
N ALA A 66 -16.58 -0.61 -1.72
CA ALA A 66 -15.90 -1.71 -2.39
C ALA A 66 -14.36 -1.58 -2.34
N TYR A 67 -13.82 -0.37 -2.52
CA TYR A 67 -12.37 -0.18 -2.70
C TYR A 67 -11.66 0.45 -1.50
N LEU A 68 -12.38 1.04 -0.54
CA LEU A 68 -11.77 1.67 0.63
C LEU A 68 -12.19 0.98 1.95
N LEU A 69 -13.49 0.84 2.19
CA LEU A 69 -14.00 0.37 3.47
C LEU A 69 -13.84 -1.15 3.64
N LEU A 70 -14.35 -1.95 2.70
CA LEU A 70 -14.29 -3.42 2.78
C LEU A 70 -12.84 -3.93 2.88
N PRO A 71 -11.86 -3.48 2.07
CA PRO A 71 -10.47 -3.91 2.21
C PRO A 71 -9.86 -3.58 3.58
N ARG A 72 -10.23 -2.44 4.18
CA ARG A 72 -9.76 -2.04 5.51
C ARG A 72 -10.37 -2.88 6.62
N ILE A 73 -11.68 -3.11 6.57
CA ILE A 73 -12.36 -4.00 7.52
C ILE A 73 -11.73 -5.40 7.43
N HIS A 74 -11.53 -5.89 6.20
CA HIS A 74 -10.88 -7.17 5.98
C HIS A 74 -9.46 -7.20 6.58
N SER A 75 -8.68 -6.13 6.40
CA SER A 75 -7.34 -5.99 7.01
C SER A 75 -7.33 -5.94 8.54
N LEU A 76 -8.41 -5.45 9.17
CA LEU A 76 -8.57 -5.52 10.62
C LEU A 76 -8.93 -6.93 11.07
N LEU A 77 -9.81 -7.61 10.33
CA LEU A 77 -10.22 -8.98 10.64
C LEU A 77 -9.08 -9.97 10.46
N THR A 78 -8.28 -9.86 9.39
CA THR A 78 -7.13 -10.76 9.14
C THR A 78 -6.13 -10.75 10.28
N LYS A 79 -5.94 -9.63 10.99
CA LYS A 79 -5.08 -9.57 12.19
C LYS A 79 -5.58 -10.46 13.33
N VAL A 80 -6.86 -10.81 13.34
CA VAL A 80 -7.45 -11.68 14.37
C VAL A 80 -7.25 -13.16 14.04
N TYR A 81 -7.39 -13.55 12.77
CA TYR A 81 -7.38 -14.97 12.36
C TYR A 81 -6.13 -15.43 11.61
N VAL A 82 -5.32 -14.52 11.07
CA VAL A 82 -4.01 -14.82 10.47
C VAL A 82 -2.93 -14.40 11.47
N PRO A 83 -2.25 -15.37 12.12
CA PRO A 83 -1.26 -15.05 13.14
C PRO A 83 -0.01 -14.44 12.50
N ASP A 84 0.71 -13.57 13.23
CA ASP A 84 1.83 -12.81 12.66
C ASP A 84 3.16 -13.59 12.55
N TYR A 85 3.20 -14.86 12.96
CA TYR A 85 4.40 -15.70 12.80
C TYR A 85 4.53 -16.27 11.38
N PHE A 86 5.75 -16.71 11.05
CA PHE A 86 6.06 -17.29 9.75
C PHE A 86 5.43 -18.68 9.58
N ILE A 87 4.63 -18.85 8.53
CA ILE A 87 3.94 -20.10 8.19
C ILE A 87 4.27 -20.61 6.78
N GLY A 88 5.39 -20.17 6.19
CA GLY A 88 5.73 -20.54 4.81
C GLY A 88 4.82 -19.91 3.73
N ARG A 89 4.06 -18.88 4.08
CA ARG A 89 3.19 -18.12 3.18
C ARG A 89 3.52 -16.64 3.24
N SER A 90 3.55 -16.00 2.09
CA SER A 90 3.51 -14.53 2.02
C SER A 90 2.10 -14.01 2.34
N ARG A 91 1.96 -12.70 2.51
CA ARG A 91 0.66 -12.04 2.76
C ARG A 91 0.42 -10.88 1.80
N THR A 92 -0.83 -10.62 1.45
CA THR A 92 -1.22 -9.39 0.76
C THR A 92 -1.16 -8.20 1.71
N ARG A 93 -1.36 -6.99 1.19
CA ARG A 93 -1.47 -5.76 2.00
C ARG A 93 -2.60 -5.85 3.04
N GLU A 94 -3.69 -6.52 2.69
CA GLU A 94 -4.85 -6.74 3.53
C GLU A 94 -4.63 -7.88 4.53
N GLY A 95 -3.49 -8.57 4.50
CA GLY A 95 -3.18 -9.67 5.43
C GLY A 95 -3.73 -11.03 5.02
N LEU A 96 -4.32 -11.15 3.82
CA LEU A 96 -4.69 -12.44 3.23
C LEU A 96 -3.44 -13.25 2.91
N LEU A 97 -3.55 -14.59 2.96
CA LEU A 97 -2.44 -15.47 2.60
C LEU A 97 -2.15 -15.40 1.09
N GLY A 98 -1.05 -14.76 0.73
CA GLY A 98 -0.51 -14.71 -0.63
C GLY A 98 0.25 -15.98 -0.98
N ASP A 99 1.16 -15.92 -1.95
CA ASP A 99 1.84 -17.08 -2.52
C ASP A 99 2.67 -17.90 -1.49
N PRO A 100 2.82 -19.23 -1.70
CA PRO A 100 3.72 -20.07 -0.93
C PRO A 100 5.18 -19.63 -1.05
N VAL A 101 5.90 -19.68 0.06
CA VAL A 101 7.36 -19.63 0.03
C VAL A 101 7.86 -21.01 -0.37
N ASN A 102 8.37 -21.13 -1.60
CA ASN A 102 8.73 -22.40 -2.22
C ASN A 102 10.23 -22.51 -2.58
N VAL A 103 11.03 -21.45 -2.44
CA VAL A 103 12.49 -21.53 -2.62
C VAL A 103 13.22 -20.73 -1.52
N GLY A 104 14.34 -21.25 -1.02
CA GLY A 104 15.25 -20.54 -0.13
C GLY A 104 16.61 -20.29 -0.78
N PHE A 105 17.31 -19.23 -0.37
CA PHE A 105 18.66 -18.94 -0.86
C PHE A 105 19.66 -18.72 0.26
N ARG A 106 20.90 -19.14 0.03
CA ARG A 106 22.07 -18.83 0.86
C ARG A 106 23.09 -18.04 0.05
N GLY A 107 23.42 -16.85 0.53
CA GLY A 107 24.29 -15.92 -0.18
C GLY A 107 23.92 -14.46 0.07
N ARG A 108 24.77 -13.57 -0.44
CA ARG A 108 24.53 -12.12 -0.46
C ARG A 108 23.53 -11.77 -1.55
N GLN A 109 22.90 -10.61 -1.42
CA GLN A 109 21.96 -10.08 -2.41
C GLN A 109 22.58 -10.03 -3.81
N ASP A 110 23.79 -9.48 -3.93
CA ASP A 110 24.50 -9.31 -5.21
C ASP A 110 24.68 -10.64 -5.96
N ARG A 111 25.00 -11.72 -5.23
CA ARG A 111 25.13 -13.07 -5.80
C ARG A 111 23.80 -13.64 -6.30
N ILE A 112 22.68 -13.28 -5.67
CA ILE A 112 21.35 -13.66 -6.17
C ILE A 112 21.08 -12.93 -7.49
N HIS A 113 21.37 -11.61 -7.55
CA HIS A 113 21.21 -10.85 -8.78
C HIS A 113 22.04 -11.44 -9.93
N GLU A 114 23.31 -11.72 -9.69
CA GLU A 114 24.20 -12.38 -10.65
C GLU A 114 23.65 -13.73 -11.14
N ALA A 115 23.20 -14.59 -10.22
CA ALA A 115 22.69 -15.92 -10.56
C ALA A 115 21.42 -15.86 -11.42
N MET A 116 20.50 -14.96 -11.06
CA MET A 116 19.22 -14.79 -11.77
C MET A 116 19.44 -14.23 -13.18
N LEU A 117 20.27 -13.19 -13.33
CA LEU A 117 20.59 -12.60 -14.63
C LEU A 117 21.28 -13.61 -15.56
N ARG A 118 22.22 -14.40 -15.01
CA ARG A 118 22.85 -15.53 -15.72
C ARG A 118 21.88 -16.58 -16.22
N ALA A 119 20.85 -16.86 -15.42
CA ALA A 119 19.79 -17.80 -15.76
C ALA A 119 18.73 -17.21 -16.71
N GLY A 120 18.96 -16.01 -17.27
CA GLY A 120 18.06 -15.38 -18.24
C GLY A 120 16.80 -14.77 -17.61
N TRP A 121 16.83 -14.47 -16.31
CA TRP A 121 15.74 -13.76 -15.64
C TRP A 121 15.96 -12.25 -15.68
N HIS A 122 14.88 -11.51 -15.88
CA HIS A 122 14.87 -10.04 -15.91
C HIS A 122 14.33 -9.49 -14.59
N ARG A 123 14.93 -8.40 -14.08
CA ARG A 123 14.43 -7.76 -12.88
C ARG A 123 13.14 -7.00 -13.20
N ALA A 124 12.11 -7.17 -12.39
CA ALA A 124 10.86 -6.44 -12.55
C ALA A 124 10.99 -5.00 -12.03
N ASP A 125 10.34 -4.06 -12.73
CA ASP A 125 10.22 -2.68 -12.31
C ASP A 125 9.45 -2.57 -10.98
N GLU A 126 9.69 -1.49 -10.25
CA GLU A 126 8.89 -1.17 -9.06
C GLU A 126 7.56 -0.51 -9.44
N ILE A 127 6.47 -0.81 -8.72
CA ILE A 127 5.20 -0.09 -8.91
C ILE A 127 5.38 1.37 -8.51
N ASN A 128 5.32 2.25 -9.50
CA ASN A 128 5.36 3.68 -9.35
C ASN A 128 4.59 4.40 -10.46
N LEU A 129 4.52 5.74 -10.44
CA LEU A 129 3.76 6.49 -11.44
C LEU A 129 4.29 6.29 -12.87
N THR A 130 5.62 6.20 -13.03
CA THR A 130 6.29 5.99 -14.32
C THR A 130 6.00 4.60 -14.86
N SER A 131 6.23 3.54 -14.07
CA SER A 131 5.97 2.15 -14.47
C SER A 131 4.46 1.88 -14.62
N SER A 132 3.60 2.51 -13.81
CA SER A 132 2.14 2.43 -13.98
C SER A 132 1.69 3.08 -15.28
N ARG A 133 2.24 4.26 -15.64
CA ARG A 133 1.98 4.88 -16.94
C ARG A 133 2.47 3.99 -18.08
N ARG A 134 3.68 3.44 -17.96
CA ARG A 134 4.26 2.53 -18.96
C ARG A 134 3.38 1.29 -19.16
N MET A 135 2.91 0.70 -18.06
CA MET A 135 1.97 -0.42 -18.05
C MET A 135 0.66 -0.06 -18.75
N VAL A 136 0.02 1.06 -18.39
CA VAL A 136 -1.24 1.48 -19.03
C VAL A 136 -1.03 1.70 -20.53
N VAL A 137 0.05 2.38 -20.93
CA VAL A 137 0.37 2.62 -22.34
C VAL A 137 0.65 1.31 -23.07
N SER A 138 1.44 0.39 -22.49
CA SER A 138 1.74 -0.90 -23.11
C SER A 138 0.49 -1.77 -23.26
N THR A 139 -0.42 -1.76 -22.28
CA THR A 139 -1.70 -2.46 -22.35
C THR A 139 -2.60 -1.90 -23.45
N ILE A 140 -2.76 -0.57 -23.53
CA ILE A 140 -3.56 0.09 -24.58
C ILE A 140 -2.96 -0.18 -25.96
N MET A 141 -1.63 -0.08 -26.08
CA MET A 141 -0.89 -0.28 -27.34
C MET A 141 -0.63 -1.75 -27.67
N ARG A 142 -1.09 -2.70 -26.83
CA ARG A 142 -0.88 -4.15 -26.95
C ARG A 142 0.59 -4.54 -27.19
N ARG A 143 1.52 -3.86 -26.52
CA ARG A 143 2.96 -4.16 -26.57
C ARG A 143 3.37 -4.99 -25.36
N SER A 144 4.35 -5.89 -25.54
CA SER A 144 4.95 -6.57 -24.37
C SER A 144 5.73 -5.56 -23.52
N TYR A 145 5.64 -5.75 -22.21
CA TYR A 145 6.43 -5.06 -21.19
C TYR A 145 7.05 -6.14 -20.31
N SER A 146 8.26 -6.58 -20.67
CA SER A 146 8.97 -7.68 -20.01
C SER A 146 9.19 -7.43 -18.51
N ASP A 147 9.44 -6.18 -18.14
CA ASP A 147 9.80 -5.79 -16.78
C ASP A 147 8.60 -5.25 -15.98
N ALA A 148 7.37 -5.59 -16.41
CA ALA A 148 6.15 -5.04 -15.81
C ALA A 148 6.10 -5.27 -14.28
N PRO A 149 5.71 -4.27 -13.48
CA PRO A 149 5.80 -4.39 -12.04
C PRO A 149 4.72 -5.32 -11.46
N VAL A 150 5.07 -6.09 -10.42
CA VAL A 150 4.15 -7.02 -9.75
C VAL A 150 3.55 -6.44 -8.46
N SER A 151 2.34 -6.89 -8.11
CA SER A 151 1.70 -6.52 -6.85
C SER A 151 2.57 -6.88 -5.63
N PRO A 152 2.57 -6.04 -4.59
CA PRO A 152 3.41 -6.25 -3.41
C PRO A 152 2.87 -7.40 -2.55
N LEU A 153 3.78 -8.27 -2.13
CA LEU A 153 3.54 -9.30 -1.13
C LEU A 153 4.49 -9.11 0.05
N TYR A 154 4.05 -9.57 1.21
CA TYR A 154 4.70 -9.28 2.49
C TYR A 154 5.14 -10.57 3.15
N LEU A 155 6.38 -10.59 3.62
CA LEU A 155 6.94 -11.64 4.47
C LEU A 155 7.74 -10.97 5.58
N PHE A 156 7.64 -11.49 6.81
CA PHE A 156 8.25 -10.88 8.00
C PHE A 156 7.85 -9.40 8.21
N GLY A 157 6.61 -9.06 7.83
CA GLY A 157 6.11 -7.69 7.86
C GLY A 157 6.78 -6.74 6.85
N ARG A 158 7.57 -7.24 5.90
CA ARG A 158 8.29 -6.43 4.90
C ARG A 158 7.79 -6.73 3.50
N ARG A 159 7.70 -5.70 2.65
CA ARG A 159 7.46 -5.88 1.20
C ARG A 159 8.61 -6.72 0.63
N GLN A 160 8.37 -7.47 -0.44
CA GLN A 160 9.46 -8.10 -1.19
C GLN A 160 10.51 -7.05 -1.56
N ARG A 161 11.78 -7.48 -1.55
CA ARG A 161 12.89 -6.57 -1.81
C ARG A 161 13.17 -6.39 -3.30
N PHE A 162 13.01 -7.45 -4.07
CA PHE A 162 13.07 -7.42 -5.53
C PHE A 162 12.25 -8.58 -6.09
N THR A 163 11.99 -8.54 -7.39
CA THR A 163 11.28 -9.58 -8.13
C THR A 163 11.99 -9.80 -9.46
N TYR A 164 12.06 -11.05 -9.89
CA TYR A 164 12.55 -11.43 -11.21
C TYR A 164 11.41 -12.06 -12.01
N GLN A 165 11.46 -11.90 -13.33
CA GLN A 165 10.50 -12.43 -14.29
C GLN A 165 11.21 -13.06 -15.49
N GLN A 166 10.52 -14.01 -16.11
CA GLN A 166 10.92 -14.59 -17.39
C GLN A 166 9.67 -14.77 -18.26
N GLU A 167 9.66 -14.11 -19.41
CA GLU A 167 8.55 -14.19 -20.38
C GLU A 167 8.64 -15.49 -21.18
N VAL A 168 7.50 -16.14 -21.38
CA VAL A 168 7.43 -17.39 -22.15
C VAL A 168 7.12 -17.07 -23.61
N GLU A 169 8.04 -17.43 -24.51
CA GLU A 169 7.84 -17.41 -25.97
C GLU A 169 7.32 -16.06 -26.53
N GLY A 170 7.69 -14.94 -25.91
CA GLY A 170 7.22 -13.60 -26.32
C GLY A 170 5.73 -13.36 -26.08
N ASN A 171 5.10 -14.17 -25.23
CA ASN A 171 3.72 -13.99 -24.80
C ASN A 171 3.66 -13.26 -23.45
N PRO A 172 3.22 -11.98 -23.41
CA PRO A 172 3.15 -11.22 -22.17
C PRO A 172 2.12 -11.77 -21.18
N ALA A 173 1.19 -12.63 -21.60
CA ALA A 173 0.20 -13.22 -20.70
C ALA A 173 0.73 -14.42 -19.90
N LYS A 174 1.88 -14.98 -20.30
CA LYS A 174 2.49 -16.17 -19.69
C LYS A 174 3.89 -15.87 -19.18
N ARG A 175 4.06 -15.86 -17.86
CA ARG A 175 5.29 -15.39 -17.24
C ARG A 175 5.63 -16.17 -15.99
N HIS A 176 6.88 -16.56 -15.89
CA HIS A 176 7.46 -17.03 -14.64
C HIS A 176 7.84 -15.81 -13.81
N HIS A 177 7.60 -15.85 -12.50
CA HIS A 177 8.02 -14.76 -11.63
C HIS A 177 8.36 -15.23 -10.23
N VAL A 178 9.38 -14.63 -9.64
CA VAL A 178 9.86 -14.98 -8.31
C VAL A 178 10.17 -13.73 -7.49
N ARG A 179 9.54 -13.64 -6.32
CA ARG A 179 9.70 -12.54 -5.35
C ARG A 179 10.67 -12.95 -4.25
N PHE A 180 11.50 -12.03 -3.77
CA PHE A 180 12.53 -12.31 -2.76
C PHE A 180 12.38 -11.46 -1.51
N TRP A 181 12.58 -12.07 -0.34
CA TRP A 181 12.60 -11.39 0.96
C TRP A 181 13.86 -11.77 1.75
N PRO A 182 14.55 -10.78 2.36
CA PRO A 182 15.64 -11.07 3.26
C PRO A 182 15.10 -11.67 4.55
N CYS A 183 15.72 -12.75 5.01
CA CYS A 183 15.44 -13.31 6.32
C CYS A 183 15.90 -12.34 7.43
N PRO A 184 15.20 -12.28 8.58
CA PRO A 184 15.70 -11.61 9.77
C PRO A 184 17.10 -12.12 10.18
N LYS A 185 17.91 -11.27 10.84
CA LYS A 185 19.23 -11.69 11.34
C LYS A 185 19.07 -12.88 12.29
N GLY A 186 19.89 -13.92 12.09
CA GLY A 186 19.85 -15.14 12.91
C GLY A 186 18.66 -16.05 12.65
N TRP A 187 17.79 -15.75 11.68
CA TRP A 187 16.62 -16.56 11.35
C TRP A 187 17.01 -18.00 11.00
N ARG A 188 16.23 -18.96 11.50
CA ARG A 188 16.37 -20.38 11.21
C ARG A 188 15.03 -20.94 10.75
N LEU A 189 15.11 -21.77 9.73
CA LEU A 189 13.99 -22.58 9.26
C LEU A 189 13.84 -23.82 10.16
N PRO A 190 12.70 -24.55 10.06
CA PRO A 190 12.53 -25.84 10.73
C PRO A 190 13.74 -26.76 10.51
N GLY A 191 14.09 -27.54 11.54
CA GLY A 191 15.31 -28.36 11.52
C GLY A 191 16.62 -27.57 11.68
N GLY A 192 16.55 -26.27 12.03
CA GLY A 192 17.72 -25.42 12.27
C GLY A 192 18.45 -24.97 11.00
N HIS A 193 17.85 -25.22 9.83
CA HIS A 193 18.41 -24.86 8.54
C HIS A 193 18.52 -23.34 8.37
N ARG A 194 19.58 -22.90 7.69
CA ARG A 194 19.84 -21.48 7.45
C ARG A 194 19.45 -21.12 6.03
N ALA A 195 18.70 -20.04 5.88
CA ALA A 195 18.46 -19.35 4.62
C ALA A 195 18.67 -17.85 4.87
N ASN A 196 19.42 -17.19 3.98
CA ASN A 196 19.59 -15.74 4.02
C ASN A 196 18.40 -15.03 3.38
N TRP A 197 17.77 -15.69 2.41
CA TRP A 197 16.60 -15.18 1.69
C TRP A 197 15.57 -16.29 1.52
N LEU A 198 14.31 -15.88 1.48
CA LEU A 198 13.18 -16.71 1.10
C LEU A 198 12.53 -16.11 -0.14
N ALA A 199 12.01 -16.98 -0.99
CA ALA A 199 11.40 -16.61 -2.24
C ALA A 199 10.09 -17.35 -2.49
N ALA A 200 9.22 -16.71 -3.24
CA ALA A 200 7.95 -17.24 -3.70
C ALA A 200 7.92 -17.11 -5.23
N GLY A 201 8.05 -18.26 -5.90
CA GLY A 201 7.93 -18.41 -7.34
C GLY A 201 6.50 -18.80 -7.72
N THR A 202 5.93 -18.14 -8.73
CA THR A 202 4.61 -18.45 -9.27
C THR A 202 4.60 -18.28 -10.80
N TYR A 203 3.87 -19.14 -11.51
CA TYR A 203 3.70 -19.06 -12.96
C TYR A 203 2.34 -18.46 -13.30
N ASP A 204 2.33 -17.40 -14.12
CA ASP A 204 1.10 -16.81 -14.64
C ASP A 204 0.68 -17.51 -15.93
N THR A 205 -0.54 -18.05 -15.97
CA THR A 205 -1.08 -18.81 -17.11
C THR A 205 -1.87 -17.95 -18.09
N ALA A 206 -2.50 -16.88 -17.59
CA ALA A 206 -3.35 -15.99 -18.37
C ALA A 206 -3.54 -14.63 -17.67
N VAL A 207 -3.92 -13.61 -18.42
CA VAL A 207 -4.48 -12.35 -17.89
C VAL A 207 -5.99 -12.47 -17.86
N GLY A 208 -6.61 -12.28 -16.69
CA GLY A 208 -8.06 -12.38 -16.51
C GLY A 208 -8.63 -11.20 -15.74
N LEU A 209 -9.94 -11.01 -15.85
CA LEU A 209 -10.67 -10.13 -14.95
C LEU A 209 -11.20 -10.99 -13.80
N ASN A 210 -10.77 -10.70 -12.57
CA ASN A 210 -11.31 -11.34 -11.40
C ASN A 210 -12.73 -10.81 -11.18
N LEU A 211 -13.75 -11.63 -11.47
CA LEU A 211 -15.17 -11.22 -11.37
C LEU A 211 -15.59 -10.86 -9.94
N PHE A 212 -14.87 -11.30 -8.91
CA PHE A 212 -15.17 -10.96 -7.52
C PHE A 212 -14.65 -9.58 -7.11
N THR A 213 -13.55 -9.10 -7.71
CA THR A 213 -12.94 -7.80 -7.38
C THR A 213 -13.02 -6.78 -8.52
N LEU A 214 -13.45 -7.22 -9.72
CA LEU A 214 -13.39 -6.50 -11.00
C LEU A 214 -11.98 -6.01 -11.36
N GLN A 215 -10.93 -6.57 -10.74
CA GLN A 215 -9.55 -6.23 -11.03
C GLN A 215 -9.02 -7.10 -12.18
N VAL A 216 -8.22 -6.51 -13.07
CA VAL A 216 -7.45 -7.27 -14.05
C VAL A 216 -6.26 -7.89 -13.31
N THR A 217 -6.25 -9.21 -13.17
CA THR A 217 -5.19 -9.96 -12.47
C THR A 217 -4.72 -11.10 -13.34
N HIS A 218 -3.45 -11.46 -13.22
CA HIS A 218 -2.98 -12.71 -13.79
C HIS A 218 -3.59 -13.89 -13.02
N ARG A 219 -3.88 -14.98 -13.73
CA ARG A 219 -4.27 -16.26 -13.13
C ARG A 219 -3.00 -17.07 -12.92
N ILE A 220 -2.71 -17.36 -11.66
CA ILE A 220 -1.57 -18.20 -11.28
C ILE A 220 -1.90 -19.68 -11.53
N ASP A 221 -0.92 -20.44 -12.03
CA ASP A 221 -1.02 -21.89 -12.17
C ASP A 221 -1.19 -22.55 -10.80
N ALA A 222 -2.00 -23.61 -10.75
CA ALA A 222 -2.22 -24.30 -9.49
C ALA A 222 -0.98 -25.07 -9.02
N ASP A 223 -0.12 -25.53 -9.92
CA ASP A 223 1.07 -26.30 -9.60
C ASP A 223 2.27 -25.39 -9.29
N ILE A 224 2.40 -25.01 -8.02
CA ILE A 224 3.47 -24.13 -7.55
C ILE A 224 4.82 -24.86 -7.49
N ASP A 225 4.80 -26.18 -7.44
CA ASP A 225 6.01 -27.00 -7.42
C ASP A 225 6.64 -27.05 -8.81
N ALA A 226 5.83 -27.09 -9.88
CA ALA A 226 6.35 -26.98 -11.25
C ALA A 226 7.14 -25.68 -11.48
N GLU A 227 6.65 -24.55 -10.95
CA GLU A 227 7.36 -23.27 -11.04
C GLU A 227 8.62 -23.24 -10.16
N ARG A 228 8.54 -23.77 -8.94
CA ARG A 228 9.70 -23.93 -8.06
C ARG A 228 10.82 -24.70 -8.76
N ASP A 229 10.45 -25.80 -9.40
CA ASP A 229 11.39 -26.70 -10.07
C ASP A 229 11.96 -26.04 -11.33
N HIS A 230 11.16 -25.24 -12.06
CA HIS A 230 11.64 -24.40 -13.16
C HIS A 230 12.69 -23.37 -12.71
N ILE A 231 12.46 -22.68 -11.60
CA ILE A 231 13.43 -21.72 -11.03
C ILE A 231 14.74 -22.44 -10.69
N VAL A 232 14.67 -23.60 -10.01
CA VAL A 232 15.87 -24.36 -9.65
C VAL A 232 16.58 -24.89 -10.89
N ALA A 233 15.83 -25.38 -11.89
CA ALA A 233 16.37 -25.89 -13.15
C ALA A 233 17.11 -24.80 -13.93
N THR A 234 16.49 -23.63 -14.13
CA THR A 234 17.13 -22.51 -14.85
C THR A 234 18.39 -22.00 -14.15
N LEU A 235 18.39 -21.97 -12.81
CA LEU A 235 19.57 -21.58 -12.04
C LEU A 235 20.72 -22.59 -12.14
N THR A 236 20.40 -23.88 -12.22
CA THR A 236 21.39 -24.98 -12.22
C THR A 236 21.77 -25.47 -13.61
N ALA A 237 21.08 -24.99 -14.64
CA ALA A 237 21.35 -25.29 -16.04
C ALA A 237 22.82 -24.97 -16.40
N PRO A 238 23.54 -25.87 -17.10
CA PRO A 238 24.91 -25.61 -17.52
C PRO A 238 25.08 -24.30 -18.29
N GLU A 239 24.09 -23.95 -19.12
CA GLU A 239 24.05 -22.77 -19.97
C GLU A 239 24.00 -21.47 -19.16
N ALA A 240 23.47 -21.50 -17.93
CA ALA A 240 23.45 -20.34 -17.06
C ALA A 240 24.86 -19.97 -16.56
N GLY A 241 25.87 -20.84 -16.69
CA GLY A 241 27.22 -20.53 -16.22
C GLY A 241 27.34 -20.35 -14.71
N ASN A 242 26.36 -20.84 -13.94
CA ASN A 242 26.30 -20.79 -12.48
C ASN A 242 27.05 -21.95 -11.81
N ALA A 243 28.22 -22.31 -12.35
CA ALA A 243 29.01 -23.44 -11.86
C ALA A 243 29.35 -23.25 -10.37
N GLY A 244 28.92 -24.17 -9.50
CA GLY A 244 29.12 -24.09 -8.05
C GLY A 244 27.86 -23.83 -7.22
N ILE A 245 26.71 -23.58 -7.86
CA ILE A 245 25.42 -23.67 -7.16
C ILE A 245 25.22 -25.08 -6.59
N ARG A 246 24.80 -25.15 -5.32
CA ARG A 246 24.37 -26.40 -4.68
C ARG A 246 22.95 -26.26 -4.19
N VAL A 247 22.12 -27.27 -4.42
CA VAL A 247 20.73 -27.26 -3.99
C VAL A 247 20.54 -28.31 -2.90
N LYS A 248 20.08 -27.87 -1.73
CA LYS A 248 19.66 -28.76 -0.65
C LYS A 248 18.15 -28.77 -0.57
N HIS A 249 17.52 -29.91 -0.86
CA HIS A 249 16.07 -30.06 -0.72
C HIS A 249 15.71 -30.33 0.73
N LEU A 250 14.91 -29.44 1.33
CA LEU A 250 14.28 -29.69 2.62
C LEU A 250 12.93 -30.36 2.37
N LYS A 251 12.90 -31.68 2.56
CA LYS A 251 11.66 -32.45 2.45
C LYS A 251 10.72 -32.14 3.61
N ASN A 252 9.43 -32.07 3.34
CA ASN A 252 8.39 -31.78 4.33
C ASN A 252 8.69 -30.50 5.12
N PHE A 253 9.20 -29.46 4.46
CA PHE A 253 9.40 -28.16 5.09
C PHE A 253 8.07 -27.59 5.64
N SER A 254 7.01 -27.83 4.89
CA SER A 254 5.62 -27.78 5.33
C SER A 254 4.93 -29.09 4.96
N THR A 255 3.76 -29.35 5.53
CA THR A 255 2.87 -30.40 5.01
C THR A 255 2.41 -29.99 3.62
N GLY A 256 2.42 -30.88 2.62
CA GLY A 256 1.78 -30.60 1.34
C GLY A 256 0.31 -30.22 1.52
N TYR A 257 -0.19 -29.29 0.69
CA TYR A 257 -1.55 -28.75 0.83
C TYR A 257 -2.17 -28.27 -0.47
N HIS A 258 -3.50 -28.22 -0.47
CA HIS A 258 -4.31 -27.53 -1.46
C HIS A 258 -4.98 -26.31 -0.84
N ALA A 259 -4.86 -25.15 -1.47
CA ALA A 259 -5.39 -23.90 -0.92
C ALA A 259 -5.78 -22.92 -2.05
N ARG A 260 -6.11 -21.69 -1.65
CA ARG A 260 -6.20 -20.54 -2.56
C ARG A 260 -5.27 -19.41 -2.10
N ASN A 261 -4.75 -18.60 -3.02
CA ASN A 261 -4.05 -17.35 -2.66
C ASN A 261 -5.08 -16.23 -2.35
N GLY A 262 -4.57 -15.08 -1.92
CA GLY A 262 -5.38 -13.87 -1.68
C GLY A 262 -6.09 -13.33 -2.92
N GLY A 263 -5.68 -13.71 -4.14
CA GLY A 263 -6.38 -13.43 -5.40
C GLY A 263 -7.49 -14.42 -5.72
N GLY A 264 -7.56 -15.55 -5.02
CA GLY A 264 -8.52 -16.62 -5.24
C GLY A 264 -8.05 -17.75 -6.16
N ASP A 265 -6.82 -17.71 -6.69
CA ASP A 265 -6.27 -18.79 -7.53
C ASP A 265 -5.97 -20.04 -6.69
N ALA A 266 -6.17 -21.21 -7.29
CA ALA A 266 -5.88 -22.48 -6.65
C ALA A 266 -4.38 -22.68 -6.47
N ILE A 267 -3.99 -23.40 -5.43
CA ILE A 267 -2.60 -23.73 -5.12
C ILE A 267 -2.51 -25.20 -4.74
N ARG A 268 -1.50 -25.87 -5.27
CA ARG A 268 -1.05 -27.20 -4.90
C ARG A 268 0.46 -27.16 -4.69
N THR A 269 0.89 -27.72 -3.57
CA THR A 269 2.32 -27.92 -3.26
C THR A 269 2.52 -29.18 -2.43
N ASP A 270 3.63 -29.87 -2.67
CA ASP A 270 4.17 -30.99 -1.89
C ASP A 270 4.70 -30.56 -0.51
N GLY A 271 4.96 -29.25 -0.34
CA GLY A 271 5.46 -28.65 0.90
C GLY A 271 6.98 -28.67 1.06
N ASP A 272 7.74 -29.11 0.05
CA ASP A 272 9.19 -29.13 0.04
C ASP A 272 9.80 -27.74 -0.23
N LEU A 273 10.99 -27.50 0.33
CA LEU A 273 11.72 -26.24 0.16
C LEU A 273 13.18 -26.48 -0.28
N PRO A 274 13.51 -26.38 -1.57
CA PRO A 274 14.89 -26.30 -2.03
C PRO A 274 15.58 -25.04 -1.51
N ILE A 275 16.79 -25.21 -0.97
CA ILE A 275 17.69 -24.14 -0.60
C ILE A 275 18.84 -24.10 -1.60
N VAL A 276 18.88 -23.04 -2.40
CA VAL A 276 19.92 -22.77 -3.40
C VAL A 276 21.08 -22.00 -2.76
N ASP A 277 22.26 -22.59 -2.76
CA ASP A 277 23.49 -21.97 -2.25
C ASP A 277 24.23 -21.29 -3.39
N VAL A 278 24.20 -19.95 -3.41
CA VAL A 278 24.82 -19.10 -4.44
C VAL A 278 26.14 -18.47 -3.96
N ARG A 279 26.73 -18.96 -2.87
CA ARG A 279 27.97 -18.38 -2.32
C ARG A 279 29.21 -18.69 -3.16
N ALA A 280 29.20 -19.80 -3.91
CA ALA A 280 30.33 -20.30 -4.68
C ALA A 280 30.18 -20.04 -6.18
N LEU A 281 29.53 -18.95 -6.57
CA LEU A 281 29.40 -18.58 -7.98
C LEU A 281 30.75 -18.18 -8.59
N PRO A 282 30.96 -18.43 -9.90
CA PRO A 282 32.09 -17.88 -10.62
C PRO A 282 32.00 -16.35 -10.66
N PRO A 283 33.11 -15.62 -10.86
CA PRO A 283 33.10 -14.16 -11.02
C PRO A 283 32.13 -13.71 -12.11
N ALA A 284 31.31 -12.69 -11.81
CA ALA A 284 30.38 -12.11 -12.77
C ALA A 284 31.14 -11.50 -13.96
N THR A 285 30.55 -11.62 -15.16
CA THR A 285 31.09 -10.93 -16.34
C THR A 285 30.82 -9.42 -16.22
N PRO A 286 31.57 -8.57 -16.93
CA PRO A 286 31.34 -7.13 -16.94
C PRO A 286 29.90 -6.75 -17.32
N GLU A 287 29.27 -7.50 -18.22
CA GLU A 287 27.88 -7.26 -18.67
C GLU A 287 26.89 -7.47 -17.53
N ILE A 288 27.05 -8.56 -16.75
CA ILE A 288 26.20 -8.84 -15.60
C ILE A 288 26.38 -7.76 -14.53
N LEU A 289 27.64 -7.38 -14.23
CA LEU A 289 27.91 -6.33 -13.24
C LEU A 289 27.30 -4.99 -13.67
N ALA A 290 27.39 -4.64 -14.96
CA ALA A 290 26.77 -3.44 -15.49
C ALA A 290 25.23 -3.50 -15.41
N ALA A 291 24.62 -4.67 -15.66
CA ALA A 291 23.18 -4.87 -15.51
C ALA A 291 22.74 -4.72 -14.04
N VAL A 292 23.46 -5.33 -13.09
CA VAL A 292 23.20 -5.17 -11.65
C VAL A 292 23.32 -3.71 -11.22
N GLU A 293 24.34 -3.00 -11.68
CA GLU A 293 24.53 -1.58 -11.36
C GLU A 293 23.44 -0.69 -11.97
N ALA A 294 23.03 -0.96 -13.22
CA ALA A 294 21.92 -0.26 -13.86
C ALA A 294 20.60 -0.47 -13.09
N ASP A 295 20.31 -1.71 -12.71
CA ASP A 295 19.18 -2.11 -11.89
C ASP A 295 19.20 -1.42 -10.50
N HIS A 296 20.39 -1.27 -9.90
CA HIS A 296 20.56 -0.57 -8.63
C HIS A 296 20.29 0.93 -8.79
N ARG A 297 20.84 1.56 -9.84
CA ARG A 297 20.61 2.98 -10.15
C ARG A 297 19.15 3.27 -10.46
N GLU A 298 18.49 2.41 -11.22
CA GLU A 298 17.06 2.58 -11.51
C GLU A 298 16.22 2.48 -10.23
N ALA A 299 16.54 1.54 -9.34
CA ALA A 299 15.88 1.44 -8.03
C ALA A 299 16.14 2.68 -7.15
N GLU A 300 17.36 3.21 -7.15
CA GLU A 300 17.73 4.41 -6.39
C GLU A 300 17.12 5.70 -6.96
N GLN A 301 17.06 5.84 -8.29
CA GLN A 301 16.43 6.97 -8.99
C GLN A 301 14.91 6.90 -8.88
N SER A 302 14.34 5.70 -8.83
CA SER A 302 12.93 5.43 -8.56
C SER A 302 12.58 5.57 -7.07
N ARG A 303 13.03 6.65 -6.42
CA ARG A 303 12.40 7.23 -5.20
C ARG A 303 10.99 7.74 -5.50
N ALA A 304 10.21 6.93 -6.18
CA ALA A 304 8.95 7.34 -6.72
C ALA A 304 7.94 7.39 -5.60
N VAL A 305 7.19 8.48 -5.59
CA VAL A 305 6.06 8.66 -4.68
C VAL A 305 5.11 7.48 -4.89
N PRO A 306 4.88 6.63 -3.87
CA PRO A 306 3.97 5.51 -4.01
C PRO A 306 2.59 6.00 -4.44
N LEU A 307 1.87 5.22 -5.25
CA LEU A 307 0.58 5.65 -5.80
C LEU A 307 -0.40 6.15 -4.72
N THR A 308 -0.41 5.51 -3.54
CA THR A 308 -1.23 5.94 -2.40
C THR A 308 -0.84 7.32 -1.86
N VAL A 309 0.46 7.64 -1.85
CA VAL A 309 0.95 8.96 -1.42
C VAL A 309 0.65 9.99 -2.50
N ALA A 310 0.85 9.66 -3.77
CA ALA A 310 0.52 10.54 -4.89
C ALA A 310 -0.98 10.87 -4.91
N LEU A 311 -1.84 9.87 -4.70
CA LEU A 311 -3.28 10.07 -4.54
C LEU A 311 -3.59 10.98 -3.34
N GLY A 312 -2.97 10.74 -2.19
CA GLY A 312 -3.14 11.61 -1.01
C GLY A 312 -2.76 13.06 -1.29
N LEU A 313 -1.63 13.29 -1.98
CA LEU A 313 -1.18 14.63 -2.39
C LEU A 313 -2.17 15.27 -3.39
N PHE A 314 -2.65 14.51 -4.36
CA PHE A 314 -3.65 14.97 -5.31
C PHE A 314 -4.97 15.37 -4.62
N LEU A 315 -5.46 14.53 -3.71
CA LEU A 315 -6.63 14.83 -2.89
C LEU A 315 -6.42 16.08 -2.03
N MET A 316 -5.21 16.30 -1.52
CA MET A 316 -4.90 17.53 -0.81
C MET A 316 -5.02 18.77 -1.70
N LEU A 317 -4.55 18.68 -2.96
CA LEU A 317 -4.70 19.78 -3.92
C LEU A 317 -6.17 20.01 -4.27
N LEU A 318 -6.96 18.95 -4.50
CA LEU A 318 -8.41 19.07 -4.71
C LEU A 318 -9.09 19.74 -3.51
N ARG A 319 -8.66 19.42 -2.29
CA ARG A 319 -9.18 20.04 -1.06
C ARG A 319 -8.87 21.53 -0.99
N VAL A 320 -7.69 21.95 -1.45
CA VAL A 320 -7.32 23.36 -1.57
C VAL A 320 -8.20 24.06 -2.61
N VAL A 321 -8.40 23.45 -3.78
CA VAL A 321 -9.27 23.98 -4.83
C VAL A 321 -10.71 24.13 -4.33
N ALA A 322 -11.28 23.11 -3.69
CA ALA A 322 -12.61 23.17 -3.10
C ALA A 322 -12.72 24.26 -2.02
N GLY A 323 -11.66 24.43 -1.23
CA GLY A 323 -11.57 25.51 -0.25
C GLY A 323 -11.47 26.90 -0.88
N ALA A 324 -10.78 27.06 -2.02
CA ALA A 324 -10.72 28.32 -2.76
C ALA A 324 -12.08 28.71 -3.34
N PHE A 325 -12.85 27.74 -3.85
CA PHE A 325 -14.24 27.98 -4.25
C PHE A 325 -15.12 28.38 -3.05
N SER A 326 -14.94 27.71 -1.91
CA SER A 326 -15.66 28.06 -0.67
C SER A 326 -15.29 29.47 -0.19
N LEU A 327 -14.01 29.85 -0.30
CA LEU A 327 -13.55 31.20 0.01
C LEU A 327 -14.17 32.23 -0.95
N ASN A 328 -14.19 31.95 -2.26
CA ASN A 328 -14.82 32.82 -3.25
C ASN A 328 -16.33 32.96 -3.01
N TRP A 329 -17.02 31.89 -2.62
CA TRP A 329 -18.41 31.96 -2.20
C TRP A 329 -18.61 32.92 -1.02
N VAL A 330 -17.78 32.81 0.02
CA VAL A 330 -17.78 33.74 1.18
C VAL A 330 -17.40 35.18 0.77
N LEU A 331 -16.62 35.37 -0.30
CA LEU A 331 -16.33 36.70 -0.84
C LEU A 331 -17.57 37.38 -1.44
N HIS A 332 -18.48 36.59 -2.02
CA HIS A 332 -19.66 37.08 -2.75
C HIS A 332 -20.97 36.97 -1.96
N LEU A 333 -20.92 36.56 -0.69
CA LEU A 333 -22.10 36.48 0.16
C LEU A 333 -22.70 37.88 0.38
N ALA A 334 -24.00 38.04 0.09
CA ALA A 334 -24.71 39.31 0.26
C ALA A 334 -24.95 39.63 1.74
N ARG A 335 -25.15 40.93 2.05
CA ARG A 335 -25.38 41.40 3.42
C ARG A 335 -26.68 40.86 4.07
N GLU A 336 -27.60 40.37 3.26
CA GLU A 336 -28.87 39.80 3.68
C GLU A 336 -28.80 38.28 3.94
N SER A 337 -27.76 37.60 3.44
CA SER A 337 -27.52 36.17 3.66
C SER A 337 -26.58 35.90 4.85
N ILE A 338 -26.23 36.95 5.59
CA ILE A 338 -25.26 36.93 6.70
C ILE A 338 -25.81 36.18 7.91
N ASP A 339 -27.11 36.29 8.15
CA ASP A 339 -27.79 35.64 9.27
C ASP A 339 -27.69 34.09 9.17
N GLU A 340 -27.34 33.56 8.00
CA GLU A 340 -27.09 32.13 7.78
C GLU A 340 -25.67 31.68 8.22
N LEU A 341 -24.71 32.60 8.39
CA LEU A 341 -23.37 32.30 8.90
C LEU A 341 -23.35 32.25 10.42
N TRP A 342 -24.01 31.24 10.98
CA TRP A 342 -24.07 30.97 12.43
C TRP A 342 -22.69 30.99 13.14
N ILE A 343 -21.59 30.74 12.39
CA ILE A 343 -20.23 30.78 12.91
C ILE A 343 -19.76 32.17 13.36
N LEU A 344 -20.41 33.24 12.87
CA LEU A 344 -20.10 34.62 13.23
C LEU A 344 -20.87 35.11 14.47
N ALA A 345 -21.94 34.41 14.90
CA ALA A 345 -22.75 34.82 16.06
C ALA A 345 -21.92 35.09 17.33
N PRO A 346 -20.99 34.21 17.75
CA PRO A 346 -20.15 34.48 18.92
C PRO A 346 -19.27 35.73 18.80
N MET A 347 -18.85 36.09 17.58
CA MET A 347 -18.05 37.30 17.35
C MET A 347 -18.91 38.56 17.47
N LEU A 348 -20.15 38.49 16.98
CA LEU A 348 -21.10 39.60 17.10
C LEU A 348 -21.48 39.84 18.57
N ASP A 349 -21.67 38.78 19.34
CA ASP A 349 -21.92 38.85 20.79
C ASP A 349 -20.75 39.48 21.57
N LEU A 350 -19.52 39.30 21.07
CA LEU A 350 -18.31 39.92 21.60
C LEU A 350 -18.08 41.37 21.12
N GLY A 351 -19.01 41.93 20.33
CA GLY A 351 -18.98 43.31 19.87
C GLY A 351 -18.14 43.57 18.61
N PHE A 352 -17.69 42.53 17.90
CA PHE A 352 -17.02 42.70 16.61
C PHE A 352 -18.01 43.13 15.53
N SER A 353 -17.57 43.96 14.59
CA SER A 353 -18.39 44.30 13.42
C SER A 353 -18.45 43.12 12.44
N LEU A 354 -19.52 43.05 11.65
CA LEU A 354 -19.67 42.04 10.60
C LEU A 354 -18.48 42.01 9.64
N GLU A 355 -17.97 43.18 9.25
CA GLU A 355 -16.78 43.31 8.38
C GLU A 355 -15.54 42.68 9.02
N GLN A 356 -15.32 42.90 10.31
CA GLN A 356 -14.21 42.28 11.04
C GLN A 356 -14.37 40.75 11.11
N GLY A 357 -15.59 40.27 11.31
CA GLY A 357 -15.92 38.84 11.26
C GLY A 357 -15.58 38.22 9.90
N TYR A 358 -15.96 38.88 8.79
CA TYR A 358 -15.63 38.43 7.44
C TYR A 358 -14.14 38.37 7.16
N VAL A 359 -13.43 39.46 7.49
CA VAL A 359 -11.98 39.53 7.28
C VAL A 359 -11.29 38.40 8.06
N LEU A 360 -11.72 38.14 9.30
CA LEU A 360 -11.18 37.04 10.10
C LEU A 360 -11.46 35.68 9.46
N VAL A 361 -12.72 35.37 9.12
CA VAL A 361 -13.08 34.07 8.52
C VAL A 361 -12.33 33.84 7.21
N ARG A 362 -12.23 34.85 6.35
CA ARG A 362 -11.47 34.78 5.09
C ARG A 362 -9.98 34.56 5.35
N GLY A 363 -9.41 35.29 6.33
CA GLY A 363 -8.01 35.13 6.73
C GLY A 363 -7.71 33.74 7.27
N VAL A 364 -8.60 33.18 8.09
CA VAL A 364 -8.49 31.81 8.64
C VAL A 364 -8.58 30.78 7.53
N ILE A 365 -9.55 30.89 6.62
CA ILE A 365 -9.67 29.96 5.48
C ILE A 365 -8.43 30.07 4.57
N MET A 366 -7.98 31.29 4.23
CA MET A 366 -6.78 31.47 3.41
C MET A 366 -5.54 30.87 4.09
N GLY A 367 -5.34 31.16 5.37
CA GLY A 367 -4.23 30.62 6.16
C GLY A 367 -4.26 29.10 6.22
N TYR A 368 -5.45 28.52 6.40
CA TYR A 368 -5.66 27.07 6.33
C TYR A 368 -5.22 26.49 4.97
N LEU A 369 -5.67 27.08 3.86
CA LEU A 369 -5.36 26.59 2.51
C LEU A 369 -3.86 26.70 2.20
N LEU A 370 -3.21 27.79 2.58
CA LEU A 370 -1.77 27.99 2.43
C LEU A 370 -0.97 27.00 3.28
N ALA A 371 -1.37 26.78 4.54
CA ALA A 371 -0.76 25.77 5.39
C ALA A 371 -0.92 24.37 4.80
N TYR A 372 -2.09 24.05 4.22
CA TYR A 372 -2.35 22.76 3.60
C TYR A 372 -1.50 22.53 2.33
N LEU A 373 -1.27 23.58 1.52
CA LEU A 373 -0.32 23.55 0.38
C LEU A 373 1.12 23.33 0.84
N LEU A 374 1.54 24.00 1.91
CA LEU A 374 2.87 23.80 2.48
C LEU A 374 3.04 22.36 3.00
N LEU A 375 2.03 21.84 3.72
CA LEU A 375 2.04 20.47 4.22
C LEU A 375 2.10 19.45 3.07
N SER A 376 1.36 19.66 1.98
CA SER A 376 1.41 18.74 0.83
C SER A 376 2.82 18.70 0.21
N TYR A 377 3.47 19.86 0.05
CA TYR A 377 4.87 19.92 -0.39
C TYR A 377 5.82 19.20 0.58
N LEU A 378 5.66 19.37 1.89
CA LEU A 378 6.51 18.72 2.89
C LEU A 378 6.29 17.21 2.96
N VAL A 379 5.05 16.74 2.78
CA VAL A 379 4.73 15.31 2.64
C VAL A 379 5.39 14.74 1.39
N TYR A 380 5.32 15.44 0.25
CA TYR A 380 6.02 15.07 -0.98
C TYR A 380 7.54 14.95 -0.76
N ARG A 381 8.12 15.85 0.04
CA ARG A 381 9.54 15.81 0.45
C ARG A 381 9.85 14.73 1.50
N GLY A 382 8.89 13.87 1.85
CA GLY A 382 9.09 12.73 2.74
C GLY A 382 9.21 13.13 4.22
N ARG A 383 8.52 14.19 4.68
CA ARG A 383 8.54 14.58 6.10
C ARG A 383 7.41 13.93 6.88
N ASN A 384 7.73 12.99 7.78
CA ASN A 384 6.71 12.28 8.58
C ASN A 384 5.89 13.22 9.48
N TRP A 385 6.49 14.25 10.08
CA TRP A 385 5.73 15.17 10.93
C TRP A 385 4.65 15.92 10.13
N ALA A 386 4.93 16.30 8.88
CA ALA A 386 3.95 16.95 8.01
C ALA A 386 2.77 16.01 7.72
N ARG A 387 3.05 14.71 7.46
CA ARG A 387 2.01 13.68 7.33
C ARG A 387 1.14 13.59 8.59
N MET A 388 1.76 13.55 9.76
CA MET A 388 1.03 13.48 11.04
C MET A 388 0.14 14.70 11.27
N VAL A 389 0.66 15.90 11.00
CA VAL A 389 -0.10 17.16 11.11
C VAL A 389 -1.26 17.18 10.12
N THR A 390 -1.06 16.78 8.86
CA THR A 390 -2.14 16.64 7.89
C THR A 390 -3.23 15.69 8.39
N MET A 391 -2.87 14.51 8.90
CA MET A 391 -3.86 13.57 9.44
C MET A 391 -4.60 14.13 10.66
N ALA A 392 -3.92 14.87 11.54
CA ALA A 392 -4.55 15.53 12.67
C ALA A 392 -5.55 16.62 12.23
N ILE A 393 -5.14 17.48 11.28
CA ILE A 393 -6.02 18.50 10.69
C ILE A 393 -7.25 17.87 10.04
N SER A 394 -7.07 16.84 9.21
CA SER A 394 -8.19 16.13 8.58
C SER A 394 -9.12 15.53 9.64
N THR A 395 -8.57 14.94 10.70
CA THR A 395 -9.37 14.38 11.82
C THR A 395 -10.22 15.45 12.50
N VAL A 396 -9.63 16.62 12.82
CA VAL A 396 -10.37 17.73 13.42
C VAL A 396 -11.47 18.22 12.48
N SER A 397 -11.18 18.42 11.20
CA SER A 397 -12.17 18.83 10.20
C SER A 397 -13.33 17.84 10.08
N ILE A 398 -13.05 16.53 10.11
CA ILE A 398 -14.07 15.48 10.08
C ILE A 398 -14.94 15.52 11.34
N ILE A 399 -14.34 15.71 12.52
CA ILE A 399 -15.07 15.83 13.79
C ILE A 399 -15.97 17.06 13.77
N VAL A 400 -15.48 18.22 13.31
CA VAL A 400 -16.28 19.44 13.19
C VAL A 400 -17.50 19.20 12.29
N TYR A 401 -17.30 18.57 11.14
CA TYR A 401 -18.42 18.20 10.26
C TYR A 401 -19.41 17.22 10.92
N ALA A 402 -18.90 16.26 11.70
CA ALA A 402 -19.74 15.31 12.43
C ALA A 402 -20.60 16.01 13.49
N VAL A 403 -20.01 16.95 14.23
CA VAL A 403 -20.74 17.77 15.19
C VAL A 403 -21.83 18.57 14.48
N LEU A 404 -21.51 19.25 13.37
CA LEU A 404 -22.49 20.02 12.60
C LEU A 404 -23.68 19.16 12.16
N TRP A 405 -23.40 17.94 11.68
CA TRP A 405 -24.43 17.02 11.27
C TRP A 405 -25.28 16.54 12.45
N LEU A 406 -24.66 16.20 13.58
CA LEU A 406 -25.35 15.74 14.80
C LEU A 406 -26.19 16.84 15.47
N THR A 407 -25.74 18.10 15.40
CA THR A 407 -26.50 19.25 15.91
C THR A 407 -27.57 19.74 14.93
N ALA A 408 -27.84 18.99 13.86
CA ALA A 408 -28.81 19.35 12.82
C ALA A 408 -28.59 20.77 12.27
N ALA A 409 -27.34 21.12 11.95
CA ALA A 409 -27.01 22.38 11.31
C ALA A 409 -27.78 22.55 9.98
N PRO A 410 -27.98 23.81 9.52
CA PRO A 410 -28.73 24.08 8.29
C PRO A 410 -28.22 23.26 7.09
N GLU A 411 -29.13 22.85 6.20
CA GLU A 411 -28.79 22.03 5.03
C GLU A 411 -27.78 22.71 4.09
N SER A 412 -27.83 24.04 3.99
CA SER A 412 -26.84 24.85 3.26
C SER A 412 -25.42 24.71 3.83
N ALA A 413 -25.28 24.64 5.15
CA ALA A 413 -24.00 24.41 5.82
C ALA A 413 -23.52 22.97 5.63
N LEU A 414 -24.42 21.98 5.71
CA LEU A 414 -24.06 20.56 5.54
C LEU A 414 -23.63 20.22 4.11
N SER A 415 -24.34 20.77 3.11
CA SER A 415 -24.07 20.55 1.69
C SER A 415 -22.75 21.19 1.23
N SER A 416 -22.49 22.44 1.64
CA SER A 416 -21.25 23.15 1.33
C SER A 416 -20.00 22.48 1.93
N ASN A 417 -20.12 21.87 3.11
CA ASN A 417 -19.02 21.19 3.79
C ASN A 417 -18.85 19.71 3.41
N LEU A 418 -19.83 19.09 2.75
CA LEU A 418 -19.78 17.66 2.41
C LEU A 418 -18.59 17.33 1.51
N ILE A 419 -18.34 18.12 0.46
CA ILE A 419 -17.23 17.89 -0.47
C ILE A 419 -15.88 18.03 0.25
N GLY A 420 -15.70 19.12 1.01
CA GLY A 420 -14.49 19.36 1.78
C GLY A 420 -14.21 18.21 2.77
N SER A 421 -15.23 17.82 3.53
CA SER A 421 -15.11 16.74 4.53
C SER A 421 -14.87 15.38 3.88
N SER A 422 -15.50 15.09 2.74
CA SER A 422 -15.23 13.88 1.97
C SER A 422 -13.77 13.81 1.54
N LEU A 423 -13.21 14.92 1.05
CA LEU A 423 -11.79 14.99 0.69
C LEU A 423 -10.88 14.80 1.92
N GLU A 424 -11.20 15.35 3.08
CA GLU A 424 -10.43 15.12 4.32
C GLU A 424 -10.45 13.63 4.73
N ILE A 425 -11.59 12.95 4.60
CA ILE A 425 -11.69 11.50 4.87
C ILE A 425 -10.78 10.74 3.91
N LEU A 426 -10.83 11.06 2.62
CA LEU A 426 -9.98 10.41 1.60
C LEU A 426 -8.48 10.69 1.82
N VAL A 427 -8.10 11.91 2.21
CA VAL A 427 -6.73 12.27 2.57
C VAL A 427 -6.26 11.45 3.78
N LEU A 428 -7.10 11.37 4.82
CA LEU A 428 -6.80 10.59 6.01
C LEU A 428 -6.67 9.09 5.69
N LEU A 429 -7.52 8.56 4.80
CA LEU A 429 -7.42 7.18 4.30
C LEU A 429 -6.11 6.93 3.55
N ALA A 430 -5.66 7.87 2.73
CA ALA A 430 -4.42 7.75 1.95
C ALA A 430 -3.17 7.74 2.85
N PHE A 431 -3.12 8.60 3.87
CA PHE A 431 -1.92 8.80 4.69
C PHE A 431 -1.83 7.94 5.96
N SER A 432 -2.94 7.36 6.43
CA SER A 432 -2.94 6.44 7.60
C SER A 432 -2.40 5.03 7.27
N GLY A 433 -2.11 4.74 6.00
CA GLY A 433 -1.56 3.46 5.57
C GLY A 433 -0.05 3.31 5.80
N GLU A 434 0.41 2.07 5.92
CA GLU A 434 1.83 1.76 6.13
C GLU A 434 2.74 2.26 4.99
N THR A 435 2.27 2.24 3.74
CA THR A 435 3.03 2.76 2.60
C THR A 435 3.40 4.24 2.77
N ALA A 436 2.44 5.06 3.21
CA ALA A 436 2.68 6.49 3.43
C ALA A 436 3.64 6.74 4.60
N ARG A 437 3.54 5.94 5.66
CA ARG A 437 4.52 5.96 6.76
C ARG A 437 5.92 5.61 6.31
N ARG A 438 6.09 4.52 5.56
CA ARG A 438 7.42 4.08 5.08
C ARG A 438 8.05 5.16 4.20
N PHE A 439 7.27 5.73 3.28
CA PHE A 439 7.72 6.83 2.43
C PHE A 439 8.18 8.06 3.24
N THR A 440 7.40 8.49 4.23
CA THR A 440 7.67 9.74 4.98
C THR A 440 8.61 9.57 6.18
N SER A 441 8.87 8.35 6.63
CA SER A 441 9.80 8.11 7.75
C SER A 441 11.24 7.91 7.31
N GLY A 442 11.51 7.79 6.00
CA GLY A 442 12.85 7.51 5.47
C GLY A 442 13.44 6.16 5.93
N LYS A 443 12.74 5.40 6.78
CA LYS A 443 13.10 4.05 7.21
C LYS A 443 12.76 3.09 6.10
N ASN A 444 13.57 3.14 5.05
CA ASN A 444 13.63 2.06 4.10
C ASN A 444 14.51 0.98 4.75
N PRO A 445 14.01 -0.24 5.06
CA PRO A 445 14.88 -1.35 5.43
C PRO A 445 15.86 -1.71 4.30
N GLU A 446 15.77 -1.00 3.17
CA GLU A 446 16.58 -1.18 2.00
C GLU A 446 18.08 -0.88 2.19
N ASN A 447 18.44 -0.02 3.15
CA ASN A 447 19.83 0.42 3.39
C ASN A 447 20.54 -0.27 4.54
N HIS A 448 19.99 -1.33 5.13
CA HIS A 448 20.81 -2.18 5.99
C HIS A 448 21.48 -3.23 5.13
N PRO A 449 22.80 -3.11 4.84
CA PRO A 449 23.54 -4.27 4.41
C PRO A 449 23.29 -5.37 5.45
N ILE A 450 23.01 -6.58 4.97
CA ILE A 450 23.15 -7.76 5.81
C ILE A 450 24.66 -7.96 5.99
N ASP A 451 25.28 -7.06 6.74
CA ASP A 451 26.62 -7.24 7.27
C ASP A 451 26.48 -8.33 8.34
N GLY A 452 27.00 -9.51 7.99
CA GLY A 452 26.91 -10.72 8.78
C GLY A 452 26.72 -11.97 7.93
N VAL A 453 27.61 -12.20 6.96
CA VAL A 453 28.06 -13.55 6.59
C VAL A 453 29.56 -13.57 6.69
#